data_AF-A0AAD8VTE8-F1
#
_entry.id   AF-A0AAD8VTE8-F1
#
_cell.length_a   1.000
_cell.length_b   1.000
_cell.length_c   1.000
_cell.angle_alpha   90.00
_cell.angle_beta   90.00
_cell.angle_gamma   90.00
#
_symmetry.space_group_name_H-M   'P 1'
#
loop_
_entity.id
_entity.type
_entity.pdbx_description
1 polymer ?
#
loop_
_entity_poly.entity_id
_entity_poly.type
_entity_poly.pdbx_seq_one_letter_code
_entity_poly.pdbx_strand_id
1 'polypeptide(L)'
;MSTMDVPAVTEVYMKAFTSMLEAVLEGLHNSTIVDPQCRKVIEAVHSLLPAGDGIAEVAAARTYLERLICISNDMQEAHRKVGSKSQTQDEARVLANQEQALIAGVLKTAEEKMSSMEEQRVEKTTRLETLNTEVQELKTALHEIEEGVKELKSTQSRKQAEAKKLRDNLSESDASVAQELEVLQQKISAMGLEVGSIIEKMRKLGSPSC
;
A
#
# COMPACT_ATOMS: atom_id res chain seq x y z
N MET A 1 -63.36 58.70 69.08
CA MET A 1 -62.31 57.67 69.19
C MET A 1 -63.01 56.33 69.02
N SER A 2 -63.12 55.86 67.77
CA SER A 2 -63.76 54.60 67.46
C SER A 2 -62.76 53.48 67.72
N THR A 3 -63.12 52.59 68.64
CA THR A 3 -62.45 51.30 68.86
C THR A 3 -62.50 50.53 67.54
N MET A 4 -61.37 50.47 66.83
CA MET A 4 -61.21 49.59 65.68
C MET A 4 -61.45 48.16 66.15
N ASP A 5 -62.44 47.51 65.56
CA ASP A 5 -62.75 46.10 65.80
C ASP A 5 -61.68 45.26 65.11
N VAL A 6 -60.65 44.89 65.89
CA VAL A 6 -59.45 44.15 65.46
C VAL A 6 -59.77 42.88 64.63
N PRO A 7 -60.86 42.12 64.90
CA PRO A 7 -61.26 40.97 64.09
C PRO A 7 -61.67 41.33 62.65
N ALA A 8 -62.41 42.43 62.44
CA ALA A 8 -62.89 42.84 61.12
C ALA A 8 -61.75 43.33 60.20
N VAL A 9 -60.74 44.00 60.78
CA VAL A 9 -59.54 44.43 60.05
C VAL A 9 -58.69 43.22 59.62
N THR A 10 -58.60 42.21 60.49
CA THR A 10 -57.87 40.96 60.22
C THR A 10 -58.55 40.14 59.12
N GLU A 11 -59.88 40.09 59.10
CA GLU A 11 -60.65 39.38 58.06
C GLU A 11 -60.48 40.01 56.68
N VAL A 12 -60.55 41.34 56.58
CA VAL A 12 -60.32 42.07 55.32
C VAL A 12 -58.89 41.87 54.82
N TYR A 13 -57.91 41.87 55.73
CA TYR A 13 -56.51 41.60 55.41
C TYR A 13 -56.31 40.17 54.87
N MET A 14 -56.87 39.16 55.55
CA MET A 14 -56.76 37.76 55.12
C MET A 14 -57.46 37.51 53.78
N LYS A 15 -58.60 38.16 53.52
CA LYS A 15 -59.27 38.07 52.22
C LYS A 15 -58.42 38.65 51.08
N ALA A 16 -57.82 39.83 51.30
CA ALA A 16 -56.91 40.44 50.32
C ALA A 16 -55.65 39.60 50.09
N PHE A 17 -55.10 39.02 51.16
CA PHE A 17 -53.97 38.10 51.12
C PHE A 17 -54.27 36.83 50.32
N THR A 18 -55.40 36.17 50.58
CA THR A 18 -55.81 34.96 49.84
C THR A 18 -56.02 35.26 48.37
N SER A 19 -56.73 36.35 48.01
CA SER A 19 -56.91 36.72 46.60
C SER A 19 -55.60 37.09 45.90
N MET A 20 -54.64 37.69 46.61
CA MET A 20 -53.31 37.98 46.06
C MET A 20 -52.51 36.70 45.81
N LEU A 21 -52.53 35.74 46.74
CA LEU A 21 -51.88 34.44 46.55
C LEU A 21 -52.53 33.63 45.44
N GLU A 22 -53.86 33.60 45.37
CA GLU A 22 -54.59 32.93 44.29
C GLU A 22 -54.21 33.51 42.94
N ALA A 23 -54.20 34.83 42.77
CA ALA A 23 -53.82 35.48 41.50
C ALA A 23 -52.37 35.21 41.06
N VAL A 24 -51.47 34.94 42.01
CA VAL A 24 -50.04 34.68 41.75
C VAL A 24 -49.79 33.19 41.47
N LEU A 25 -50.56 32.32 42.12
CA LEU A 25 -50.53 30.88 41.90
C LEU A 25 -51.37 30.47 40.67
N GLU A 26 -52.34 31.29 40.28
CA GLU A 26 -53.14 31.12 39.07
C GLU A 26 -52.24 31.18 37.84
N GLY A 27 -52.12 30.05 37.14
CA GLY A 27 -51.23 29.93 35.99
C GLY A 27 -49.79 29.50 36.33
N LEU A 28 -49.44 29.36 37.61
CA LEU A 28 -48.14 28.79 38.01
C LEU A 28 -48.13 27.28 37.79
N HIS A 29 -47.29 26.82 36.87
CA HIS A 29 -47.11 25.42 36.50
C HIS A 29 -45.60 25.12 36.41
N ASN A 30 -45.25 23.83 36.37
CA ASN A 30 -43.85 23.39 36.24
C ASN A 30 -43.14 24.00 35.02
N SER A 31 -43.87 24.36 33.96
CA SER A 31 -43.33 25.01 32.76
C SER A 31 -43.20 26.53 32.85
N THR A 32 -43.92 27.20 33.77
CA THR A 32 -43.90 28.66 33.93
C THR A 32 -43.02 29.11 35.09
N ILE A 33 -42.72 28.23 36.06
CA ILE A 33 -41.81 28.53 37.18
C ILE A 33 -40.37 28.85 36.72
N VAL A 34 -39.98 28.41 35.52
CA VAL A 34 -38.69 28.74 34.90
C VAL A 34 -38.65 30.12 34.24
N ASP A 35 -39.79 30.78 34.06
CA ASP A 35 -39.86 32.12 33.47
C ASP A 35 -39.34 33.18 34.48
N PRO A 36 -38.31 33.98 34.11
CA PRO A 36 -37.81 35.08 34.94
C PRO A 36 -38.89 36.09 35.36
N GLN A 37 -39.95 36.27 34.58
CA GLN A 37 -41.04 37.20 34.90
C GLN A 37 -41.96 36.64 35.98
N CYS A 38 -42.36 35.37 35.88
CA CYS A 38 -43.13 34.70 36.93
C CYS A 38 -42.39 34.73 38.28
N ARG A 39 -41.07 34.50 38.26
CA ARG A 39 -40.24 34.60 39.46
C ARG A 39 -40.27 35.99 40.11
N LYS A 40 -40.14 37.06 39.31
CA LYS A 40 -40.19 38.45 39.82
C LYS A 40 -41.52 38.75 40.51
N VAL A 41 -42.63 38.21 40.00
CA VAL A 41 -43.96 38.36 40.62
C VAL A 41 -43.99 37.65 41.98
N ILE A 42 -43.48 36.42 42.07
CA ILE A 42 -43.39 35.66 43.34
C ILE A 42 -42.49 36.38 44.36
N GLU A 43 -41.34 36.92 43.92
CA GLU A 43 -40.42 37.72 44.76
C GLU A 43 -41.08 39.01 45.27
N ALA A 44 -41.83 39.71 44.42
CA ALA A 44 -42.56 40.91 44.80
C ALA A 44 -43.63 40.59 45.85
N VAL A 45 -44.40 39.51 45.65
CA VAL A 45 -45.45 39.08 46.58
C VAL A 45 -44.84 38.64 47.92
N HIS A 46 -43.78 37.83 47.90
CA HIS A 46 -43.03 37.47 49.10
C HIS A 46 -42.52 38.70 49.88
N SER A 47 -42.09 39.74 49.17
CA SER A 47 -41.60 40.99 49.77
C SER A 47 -42.71 41.88 50.36
N LEU A 48 -43.93 41.78 49.85
CA LEU A 48 -45.12 42.48 50.34
C LEU A 48 -45.73 41.83 51.60
N LEU A 49 -45.38 40.56 51.88
CA LEU A 49 -45.85 39.88 53.09
C LEU A 49 -45.09 40.38 54.32
N PRO A 50 -45.80 40.63 55.45
CA PRO A 50 -45.18 41.08 56.68
C PRO A 50 -44.19 40.02 57.19
N ALA A 51 -43.08 40.50 57.77
CA ALA A 51 -42.11 39.65 58.44
C ALA A 51 -42.54 39.44 59.90
N GLY A 52 -42.84 38.20 60.29
CA GLY A 52 -43.16 37.83 61.67
C GLY A 52 -44.15 36.68 61.78
N ASP A 53 -44.18 36.03 62.95
CA ASP A 53 -44.99 34.83 63.23
C ASP A 53 -46.38 35.15 63.80
N GLY A 54 -46.85 36.39 63.64
CA GLY A 54 -48.10 36.88 64.23
C GLY A 54 -49.36 36.22 63.65
N ILE A 55 -49.29 35.71 62.41
CA ILE A 55 -50.36 34.96 61.72
C ILE A 55 -49.72 33.74 61.06
N ALA A 56 -50.03 32.53 61.54
CA ALA A 56 -49.37 31.29 61.15
C ALA A 56 -49.50 31.00 59.64
N GLU A 57 -50.65 31.33 59.04
CA GLU A 57 -50.95 31.13 57.63
C GLU A 57 -50.07 32.02 56.72
N VAL A 58 -49.80 33.26 57.15
CA VAL A 58 -48.95 34.20 56.42
C VAL A 58 -47.47 33.76 56.50
N ALA A 59 -47.03 33.29 57.66
CA ALA A 59 -45.69 32.74 57.85
C ALA A 59 -45.46 31.45 57.02
N ALA A 60 -46.47 30.57 56.97
CA ALA A 60 -46.44 29.37 56.13
C ALA A 60 -46.37 29.73 54.65
N ALA A 61 -47.22 30.64 54.17
CA ALA A 61 -47.21 31.10 52.78
C ALA A 61 -45.86 31.74 52.39
N ARG A 62 -45.28 32.56 53.27
CA ARG A 62 -43.96 33.15 53.07
C ARG A 62 -42.89 32.07 52.87
N THR A 63 -42.88 31.03 53.71
CA THR A 63 -41.95 29.89 53.60
C THR A 63 -42.13 29.13 52.28
N TYR A 64 -43.36 28.91 51.83
CA TYR A 64 -43.64 28.26 50.55
C TYR A 64 -43.22 29.10 49.35
N LEU A 65 -43.47 30.42 49.38
CA LEU A 65 -43.01 31.33 48.33
C LEU A 65 -41.48 31.38 48.27
N GLU A 66 -40.80 31.40 49.42
CA GLU A 66 -39.33 31.33 49.49
C GLU A 66 -38.81 30.03 48.88
N ARG A 67 -39.44 28.88 49.19
CA ARG A 67 -39.12 27.60 48.54
C ARG A 67 -39.36 27.64 47.03
N LEU A 68 -40.45 28.26 46.55
CA LEU A 68 -40.73 28.40 45.12
C LEU A 68 -39.68 29.27 44.41
N ILE A 69 -39.20 30.33 45.06
CA ILE A 69 -38.11 31.17 44.54
C ILE A 69 -36.81 30.35 44.42
N CYS A 70 -36.47 29.55 45.44
CA CYS A 70 -35.31 28.67 45.38
C CYS A 70 -35.43 27.61 44.26
N ILE A 71 -36.59 26.95 44.15
CA ILE A 71 -36.83 25.97 43.08
C ILE A 71 -36.75 26.62 41.69
N SER A 72 -37.34 27.80 41.52
CA SER A 72 -37.27 28.57 40.27
C SER A 72 -35.82 28.88 39.88
N ASN A 73 -34.99 29.31 40.84
CA ASN A 73 -33.56 29.54 40.65
C ASN A 73 -32.82 28.28 40.19
N ASP A 74 -32.99 27.19 40.94
CA ASP A 74 -32.32 25.92 40.66
C ASP A 74 -32.73 25.38 39.28
N MET A 75 -34.01 25.50 38.92
CA MET A 75 -34.52 25.08 37.61
C MET A 75 -33.96 25.94 36.48
N GLN A 76 -33.91 27.28 36.63
CA GLN A 76 -33.31 28.17 35.63
C GLN A 76 -31.83 27.88 35.42
N GLU A 77 -31.09 27.65 36.50
CA GLU A 77 -29.66 27.30 36.43
C GLU A 77 -29.45 25.92 35.79
N ALA A 78 -30.27 24.93 36.15
CA ALA A 78 -30.25 23.61 35.55
C ALA A 78 -30.56 23.67 34.04
N HIS A 79 -31.58 24.43 33.62
CA HIS A 79 -31.90 24.63 32.21
C HIS A 79 -30.77 25.29 31.44
N ARG A 80 -30.12 26.31 32.02
CA ARG A 80 -28.94 26.95 31.42
C ARG A 80 -27.80 25.96 31.24
N LYS A 81 -27.51 25.16 32.28
CA LYS A 81 -26.45 24.12 32.26
C LYS A 81 -26.75 23.01 31.25
N VAL A 82 -27.99 22.59 31.12
CA VAL A 82 -28.41 21.58 30.13
C VAL A 82 -28.26 22.14 28.71
N GLY A 83 -28.70 23.37 28.46
CA GLY A 83 -28.53 24.03 27.16
C GLY A 83 -27.06 24.16 26.77
N SER A 84 -26.21 24.66 27.67
CA SER A 84 -24.78 24.80 27.40
C SER A 84 -24.10 23.45 27.16
N LYS A 85 -24.42 22.42 27.97
CA LYS A 85 -23.85 21.07 27.80
C LYS A 85 -24.32 20.42 26.52
N SER A 86 -25.60 20.57 26.15
CA SER A 86 -26.15 20.06 24.88
C SER A 86 -25.42 20.68 23.70
N GLN A 87 -25.20 22.00 23.71
CA GLN A 87 -24.47 22.67 22.65
C GLN A 87 -23.02 22.17 22.54
N THR A 88 -22.29 22.09 23.65
CA THR A 88 -20.92 21.56 23.66
C THR A 88 -20.87 20.11 23.17
N GLN A 89 -21.86 19.30 23.53
CA GLN A 89 -21.96 17.91 23.08
C GLN A 89 -22.20 17.82 21.56
N ASP A 90 -23.07 18.67 21.01
CA ASP A 90 -23.34 18.70 19.57
C ASP A 90 -22.11 19.15 18.78
N GLU A 91 -21.39 20.17 19.25
CA GLU A 91 -20.12 20.63 18.66
C GLU A 91 -19.06 19.51 18.69
N ALA A 92 -18.90 18.84 19.83
CA ALA A 92 -17.98 17.70 19.96
C ALA A 92 -18.37 16.54 19.03
N ARG A 93 -19.68 16.28 18.85
CA ARG A 93 -20.17 15.24 17.94
C ARG A 93 -19.89 15.59 16.48
N VAL A 94 -20.04 16.86 16.10
CA VAL A 94 -19.69 17.33 14.75
C VAL A 94 -18.20 17.15 14.49
N LEU A 95 -17.34 17.56 15.42
CA LEU A 95 -15.89 17.37 15.29
C LEU A 95 -15.49 15.89 15.20
N ALA A 96 -16.03 15.04 16.06
CA ALA A 96 -15.76 13.60 16.03
C ALA A 96 -16.19 12.95 14.71
N ASN A 97 -17.34 13.36 14.15
CA ASN A 97 -17.79 12.86 12.85
C ASN A 97 -16.89 13.35 11.69
N GLN A 98 -16.38 14.58 11.77
CA GLN A 98 -15.43 15.10 10.78
C GLN A 98 -14.10 14.35 10.84
N GLU A 99 -13.56 14.11 12.05
CA GLU A 99 -12.34 13.31 12.24
C GLU A 99 -12.53 11.88 11.74
N GLN A 100 -13.67 11.24 12.05
CA GLN A 100 -13.99 9.91 11.54
C GLN A 100 -14.05 9.86 10.01
N ALA A 101 -14.63 10.88 9.37
CA ALA A 101 -14.67 10.97 7.92
C ALA A 101 -13.27 11.13 7.29
N LEU A 102 -12.40 11.93 7.91
CA LEU A 102 -11.00 12.08 7.48
C LEU A 102 -10.24 10.76 7.63
N ILE A 103 -10.38 10.07 8.76
CA ILE A 103 -9.74 8.77 9.01
C ILE A 103 -10.22 7.74 7.97
N ALA A 104 -11.53 7.67 7.73
CA ALA A 104 -12.09 6.76 6.72
C ALA A 104 -11.53 7.05 5.31
N GLY A 105 -11.38 8.32 4.95
CA GLY A 105 -10.76 8.73 3.69
C GLY A 105 -9.29 8.28 3.58
N VAL A 106 -8.50 8.50 4.63
CA VAL A 106 -7.10 8.09 4.69
C VAL A 106 -6.95 6.57 4.60
N LEU A 107 -7.78 5.82 5.32
CA LEU A 107 -7.78 4.36 5.28
C LEU A 107 -8.11 3.83 3.88
N LYS A 108 -9.16 4.38 3.24
CA LYS A 108 -9.51 4.01 1.86
C LYS A 108 -8.37 4.25 0.88
N THR A 109 -7.73 5.43 0.95
CA THR A 109 -6.56 5.73 0.11
C THR A 109 -5.37 4.81 0.41
N ALA A 110 -5.16 4.42 1.67
CA ALA A 110 -4.12 3.48 2.04
C ALA A 110 -4.41 2.07 1.49
N GLU A 111 -5.64 1.59 1.56
CA GLU A 111 -6.08 0.32 0.99
C GLU A 111 -5.87 0.25 -0.53
N GLU A 112 -6.27 1.31 -1.25
CA GLU A 112 -6.05 1.41 -2.71
C GLU A 112 -4.56 1.36 -3.06
N LYS A 113 -3.71 2.07 -2.31
CA LYS A 113 -2.25 2.02 -2.49
C LYS A 113 -1.67 0.65 -2.19
N MET A 114 -2.10 -0.01 -1.11
CA MET A 114 -1.65 -1.35 -0.76
C MET A 114 -2.04 -2.37 -1.83
N SER A 115 -3.27 -2.29 -2.36
CA SER A 115 -3.73 -3.14 -3.48
C SER A 115 -2.86 -2.94 -4.71
N SER A 116 -2.59 -1.70 -5.12
CA SER A 116 -1.72 -1.41 -6.26
C SER A 116 -0.28 -1.89 -6.05
N MET A 117 0.28 -1.72 -4.85
CA MET A 117 1.62 -2.23 -4.53
C MET A 117 1.69 -3.76 -4.54
N GLU A 118 0.63 -4.43 -4.09
CA GLU A 118 0.52 -5.89 -4.13
C GLU A 118 0.47 -6.41 -5.57
N GLU A 119 -0.35 -5.80 -6.42
CA GLU A 119 -0.41 -6.12 -7.86
C GLU A 119 0.97 -5.99 -8.53
N GLN A 120 1.66 -4.88 -8.28
CA GLN A 120 3.03 -4.67 -8.79
C GLN A 120 4.03 -5.69 -8.23
N ARG A 121 3.88 -6.10 -6.96
CA ARG A 121 4.74 -7.12 -6.36
C ARG A 121 4.56 -8.47 -7.06
N VAL A 122 3.31 -8.88 -7.27
CA VAL A 122 2.99 -10.13 -7.97
C VAL A 122 3.53 -10.11 -9.40
N GLU A 123 3.26 -9.04 -10.16
CA GLU A 123 3.76 -8.89 -11.53
C GLU A 123 5.29 -9.02 -11.62
N LYS A 124 6.01 -8.28 -10.76
CA LYS A 124 7.48 -8.33 -10.72
C LYS A 124 8.00 -9.70 -10.32
N THR A 125 7.32 -10.39 -9.40
CA THR A 125 7.71 -11.73 -8.94
C THR A 125 7.59 -12.73 -10.08
N THR A 126 6.45 -12.76 -10.77
CA THR A 126 6.25 -13.63 -11.94
C THR A 126 7.24 -13.33 -13.06
N ARG A 127 7.57 -12.05 -13.29
CA ARG A 127 8.59 -11.67 -14.28
C ARG A 127 9.98 -12.17 -13.89
N LEU A 128 10.35 -12.09 -12.61
CA LEU A 128 11.61 -12.63 -12.10
C LEU A 128 11.69 -14.14 -12.24
N GLU A 129 10.60 -14.86 -11.95
CA GLU A 129 10.54 -16.32 -12.12
C GLU A 129 10.74 -16.71 -13.60
N THR A 130 10.08 -16.00 -14.52
CA THR A 130 10.24 -16.22 -15.96
C THR A 130 11.68 -15.98 -16.40
N LEU A 131 12.27 -14.84 -16.00
CA LEU A 131 13.66 -14.51 -16.34
C LEU A 131 14.64 -15.53 -15.74
N ASN A 132 14.38 -16.03 -14.54
CA ASN A 132 15.21 -17.06 -13.93
C ASN A 132 15.18 -18.35 -14.76
N THR A 133 14.01 -18.77 -15.26
CA THR A 133 13.89 -19.91 -16.17
C THR A 133 14.66 -19.69 -17.46
N GLU A 134 14.49 -18.53 -18.12
CA GLU A 134 15.24 -18.16 -19.33
C GLU A 134 16.76 -18.22 -19.11
N VAL A 135 17.25 -17.75 -17.95
CA VAL A 135 18.67 -17.82 -17.59
C VAL A 135 19.16 -19.26 -17.44
N GLN A 136 18.35 -20.17 -16.88
CA GLN A 136 18.74 -21.58 -16.75
C GLN A 136 18.76 -22.30 -18.11
N GLU A 137 17.82 -21.97 -18.99
CA GLU A 137 17.80 -22.48 -20.37
C GLU A 137 19.04 -22.01 -21.13
N LEU A 138 19.37 -20.71 -21.05
CA LEU A 138 20.57 -20.16 -21.68
C LEU A 138 21.87 -20.77 -21.14
N LYS A 139 21.94 -21.06 -19.83
CA LYS A 139 23.09 -21.76 -19.24
C LYS A 139 23.27 -23.17 -19.80
N THR A 140 22.17 -23.90 -19.94
CA THR A 140 22.18 -25.24 -20.53
C THR A 140 22.64 -25.20 -21.98
N ALA A 141 22.06 -24.29 -22.78
CA ALA A 141 22.44 -24.11 -24.18
C ALA A 141 23.91 -23.71 -24.35
N LEU A 142 24.42 -22.81 -23.48
CA LEU A 142 25.83 -22.43 -23.48
C LEU A 142 26.74 -23.64 -23.20
N HIS A 143 26.37 -24.47 -22.22
CA HIS A 143 27.14 -25.68 -21.89
C HIS A 143 27.19 -26.66 -23.07
N GLU A 144 26.07 -26.89 -23.75
CA GLU A 144 26.03 -27.75 -24.95
C GLU A 144 26.91 -27.22 -26.08
N ILE A 145 26.91 -25.90 -26.31
CA ILE A 145 27.78 -25.25 -27.29
C ILE A 145 29.26 -25.43 -26.91
N GLU A 146 29.61 -25.26 -25.63
CA GLU A 146 30.98 -25.43 -25.16
C GLU A 146 31.48 -26.87 -25.37
N GLU A 147 30.66 -27.88 -25.10
CA GLU A 147 30.99 -29.28 -25.36
C GLU A 147 31.13 -29.54 -26.88
N GLY A 148 30.20 -29.04 -27.69
CA GLY A 148 30.30 -29.15 -29.15
C GLY A 148 31.57 -28.52 -29.72
N VAL A 149 32.01 -27.37 -29.17
CA VAL A 149 33.29 -26.73 -29.54
C VAL A 149 34.49 -27.61 -29.17
N LYS A 150 34.47 -28.28 -28.01
CA LYS A 150 35.55 -29.21 -27.61
C LYS A 150 35.62 -30.40 -28.56
N GLU A 151 34.48 -30.98 -28.93
CA GLU A 151 34.42 -32.10 -29.88
C GLU A 151 34.93 -31.71 -31.27
N LEU A 152 34.56 -30.53 -31.76
CA LEU A 152 35.05 -30.00 -33.03
C LEU A 152 36.56 -29.79 -33.01
N LYS A 153 37.12 -29.23 -31.93
CA LYS A 153 38.57 -29.06 -31.77
C LYS A 153 39.31 -30.41 -31.77
N SER A 154 38.76 -31.41 -31.09
CA SER A 154 39.29 -32.77 -31.09
C SER A 154 39.28 -33.39 -32.49
N THR A 155 38.14 -33.27 -33.19
CA THR A 155 37.98 -33.76 -34.56
C THR A 155 38.92 -33.08 -35.54
N GLN A 156 39.07 -31.75 -35.44
CA GLN A 156 40.02 -30.97 -36.24
C GLN A 156 41.44 -31.48 -36.04
N SER A 157 41.87 -31.67 -34.79
CA SER A 157 43.21 -32.15 -34.45
C SER A 157 43.48 -33.54 -35.05
N ARG A 158 42.52 -34.46 -34.95
CA ARG A 158 42.61 -35.78 -35.57
C ARG A 158 42.71 -35.71 -37.09
N LYS A 159 41.89 -34.87 -37.72
CA LYS A 159 41.90 -34.69 -39.19
C LYS A 159 43.20 -34.05 -39.68
N GLN A 160 43.76 -33.11 -38.92
CA GLN A 160 45.06 -32.53 -39.22
C GLN A 160 46.19 -33.55 -39.13
N ALA A 161 46.16 -34.44 -38.12
CA ALA A 161 47.12 -35.53 -38.01
C ALA A 161 47.00 -36.55 -39.17
N GLU A 162 45.76 -36.91 -39.55
CA GLU A 162 45.48 -37.78 -40.70
C GLU A 162 45.99 -37.17 -42.01
N ALA A 163 45.72 -35.88 -42.24
CA ALA A 163 46.19 -35.16 -43.42
C ALA A 163 47.72 -35.08 -43.49
N LYS A 164 48.39 -34.89 -42.34
CA LYS A 164 49.86 -34.92 -42.26
C LYS A 164 50.41 -36.29 -42.65
N LYS A 165 49.85 -37.37 -42.09
CA LYS A 165 50.25 -38.74 -42.43
C LYS A 165 50.08 -39.05 -43.91
N LEU A 166 48.95 -38.64 -44.51
CA LEU A 166 48.72 -38.82 -45.95
C LEU A 166 49.75 -38.06 -46.80
N ARG A 167 50.13 -36.84 -46.40
CA ARG A 167 51.16 -36.05 -47.08
C ARG A 167 52.54 -36.72 -46.98
N ASP A 168 52.90 -37.21 -45.80
CA ASP A 168 54.17 -37.89 -45.58
C ASP A 168 54.24 -39.17 -46.44
N ASN A 169 53.19 -39.98 -46.44
CA ASN A 169 53.08 -41.18 -47.29
C ASN A 169 53.17 -40.86 -48.79
N LEU A 170 52.51 -39.79 -49.24
CA LEU A 170 52.57 -39.37 -50.64
C LEU A 170 54.00 -38.97 -51.03
N SER A 171 54.69 -38.22 -50.16
CA SER A 171 56.07 -37.80 -50.38
C SER A 171 57.03 -39.00 -50.46
N GLU A 172 56.82 -40.02 -49.62
CA GLU A 172 57.59 -41.27 -49.66
C GLU A 172 57.33 -42.05 -50.96
N SER A 173 56.07 -42.16 -51.37
CA SER A 173 55.69 -42.80 -52.64
C SER A 173 56.31 -42.09 -53.85
N ASP A 174 56.24 -40.76 -53.89
CA ASP A 174 56.81 -39.96 -54.97
C ASP A 174 58.34 -40.13 -55.05
N ALA A 175 59.03 -40.18 -53.91
CA ALA A 175 60.46 -40.45 -53.85
C ALA A 175 60.81 -41.86 -54.37
N SER A 176 60.03 -42.87 -54.00
CA SER A 176 60.20 -44.25 -54.48
C SER A 176 60.01 -44.33 -56.01
N VAL A 177 58.95 -43.71 -56.53
CA VAL A 177 58.68 -43.66 -57.98
C VAL A 177 59.79 -42.94 -58.73
N ALA A 178 60.28 -41.81 -58.21
CA ALA A 178 61.39 -41.08 -58.82
C ALA A 178 62.66 -41.95 -58.89
N GLN A 179 62.97 -42.69 -57.83
CA GLN A 179 64.11 -43.61 -57.81
C GLN A 179 63.96 -44.76 -58.82
N GLU A 180 62.77 -45.38 -58.91
CA GLU A 180 62.50 -46.42 -59.90
C GLU A 180 62.62 -45.90 -61.34
N LEU A 181 62.12 -44.69 -61.61
CA LEU A 181 62.25 -44.04 -62.91
C LEU A 181 63.71 -43.78 -63.28
N GLU A 182 64.53 -43.32 -62.32
CA GLU A 182 65.96 -43.11 -62.56
C GLU A 182 66.67 -44.42 -62.93
N VAL A 183 66.41 -45.51 -62.20
CA VAL A 183 66.95 -46.84 -62.49
C VAL A 183 66.52 -47.31 -63.89
N LEU A 184 65.25 -47.13 -64.26
CA LEU A 184 64.76 -47.49 -65.57
C LEU A 184 65.41 -46.67 -66.69
N GLN A 185 65.57 -45.35 -66.49
CA GLN A 185 66.27 -44.48 -67.44
C GLN A 185 67.72 -44.92 -67.65
N GLN A 186 68.45 -45.21 -66.57
CA GLN A 186 69.83 -45.73 -66.66
C GLN A 186 69.88 -47.03 -67.46
N LYS A 187 68.93 -47.95 -67.23
CA LYS A 187 68.84 -49.22 -67.97
C LYS A 187 68.54 -49.01 -69.45
N ILE A 188 67.62 -48.09 -69.79
CA ILE A 188 67.33 -47.72 -71.18
C ILE A 188 68.57 -47.15 -71.87
N SER A 189 69.30 -46.24 -71.22
CA SER A 189 70.55 -45.69 -71.76
C SER A 189 71.61 -46.76 -72.00
N ALA A 190 71.79 -47.69 -71.06
CA ALA A 190 72.75 -48.79 -71.19
C ALA A 190 72.39 -49.71 -72.38
N MET A 191 71.12 -50.11 -72.50
CA MET A 191 70.63 -50.89 -73.66
C MET A 191 70.82 -50.13 -74.97
N GLY A 192 70.58 -48.81 -75.00
CA GLY A 192 70.81 -47.97 -76.18
C GLY A 192 72.27 -47.98 -76.64
N LEU A 193 73.22 -47.88 -75.70
CA LEU A 193 74.66 -47.99 -75.99
C LEU A 193 75.03 -49.37 -76.53
N GLU A 194 74.47 -50.44 -75.96
CA GLU A 194 74.70 -51.81 -76.39
C GLU A 194 74.18 -52.04 -77.83
N VAL A 195 72.95 -51.62 -78.11
CA VAL A 195 72.37 -51.66 -79.47
C VAL A 195 73.24 -50.88 -80.46
N GLY A 196 73.68 -49.67 -80.12
CA GLY A 196 74.57 -48.87 -80.97
C GLY A 196 75.89 -49.59 -81.28
N SER A 197 76.51 -50.21 -80.27
CA SER A 197 77.71 -51.03 -80.42
C SER A 197 77.50 -52.23 -81.34
N ILE A 198 76.36 -52.93 -81.22
CA ILE A 198 76.00 -54.05 -82.09
C ILE A 198 75.85 -53.58 -83.54
N ILE A 199 75.11 -52.50 -83.78
CA ILE A 199 74.92 -51.92 -85.13
C ILE A 199 76.27 -51.55 -85.76
N GLU A 200 77.16 -50.91 -85.00
CA GLU A 200 78.50 -50.53 -85.45
C GLU A 200 79.33 -51.76 -85.87
N LYS A 201 79.29 -52.83 -85.06
CA LYS A 201 79.94 -54.11 -85.39
C LYS A 201 79.37 -54.73 -86.67
N MET A 202 78.04 -54.76 -86.83
CA MET A 202 77.41 -55.27 -88.05
C MET A 202 77.80 -54.45 -89.28
N ARG A 203 77.87 -53.11 -89.18
CA ARG A 203 78.28 -52.24 -90.28
C ARG A 203 79.71 -52.53 -90.74
N LYS A 204 80.63 -52.79 -89.80
CA LYS A 204 82.02 -53.18 -90.10
C LYS A 204 82.11 -54.54 -90.80
N LEU A 205 81.24 -55.50 -90.46
CA LEU A 205 81.19 -56.82 -91.11
C LEU A 205 80.61 -56.77 -92.54
N GLY A 206 79.71 -55.84 -92.82
CA GLY A 206 79.09 -55.66 -94.14
C GLY A 206 79.81 -54.69 -95.08
N SER A 207 80.92 -54.07 -94.65
CA SER A 207 81.74 -53.21 -95.50
C SER A 207 82.76 -54.07 -96.25
N PRO A 208 82.74 -54.15 -97.59
CA PRO A 208 83.69 -54.96 -98.33
C PRO A 208 85.10 -54.39 -98.16
N SER A 209 86.02 -55.22 -97.68
CA SER A 209 87.45 -54.91 -97.66
C SER A 209 87.92 -54.72 -99.11
N CYS A 210 88.37 -53.51 -99.46
CA CYS A 210 89.28 -53.33 -100.59
C CYS A 210 90.63 -53.98 -100.29
#